data_AF-A0A1Q6LI45-F1
#
_entry.id   AF-A0A1Q6LI45-F1
#
_cell.length_a   1.000
_cell.length_b   1.000
_cell.length_c   1.000
_cell.angle_alpha   90.00
_cell.angle_beta   90.00
_cell.angle_gamma   90.00
#
_symmetry.space_group_name_H-M   'P 1'
#
loop_
_entity.id
_entity.type
_entity.pdbx_description
1 polymer ?
#
loop_
_entity_poly.entity_id
_entity_poly.type
_entity_poly.pdbx_seq_one_letter_code
_entity_poly.pdbx_strand_id
1 'polypeptide(L)'
;MNHQPVCAACSVHAARLVFDWLEKAYRDGNDLEAREKMAEASIVAGVAFSHPRTTGSHACSFPLTNLYGMPHGEACAFTLDYFIRFNAEHADGDGRITALARDCGFDSPAAMADAVHGMKNRMGMRTNFPC
;
A
#
# COMPACT_ATOMS: atom_id res chain seq x y z
N MET A 1 14.51 -4.41 -8.11
CA MET A 1 15.07 -5.65 -8.68
C MET A 1 14.41 -6.84 -7.97
N ASN A 2 14.07 -7.93 -8.69
CA ASN A 2 13.25 -9.09 -8.28
C ASN A 2 11.74 -9.05 -8.60
N HIS A 3 11.22 -8.01 -9.26
CA HIS A 3 9.85 -8.05 -9.76
C HIS A 3 9.69 -9.14 -10.84
N GLN A 4 8.51 -9.75 -10.90
CA GLN A 4 8.15 -10.76 -11.90
C GLN A 4 6.78 -10.41 -12.49
N PRO A 5 6.50 -10.70 -13.78
CA PRO A 5 5.24 -10.31 -14.42
C PRO A 5 3.98 -10.80 -13.69
N VAL A 6 3.97 -12.05 -13.23
CA VAL A 6 2.86 -12.63 -12.47
C VAL A 6 2.64 -11.88 -11.15
N CYS A 7 3.72 -11.65 -10.39
CA CYS A 7 3.65 -10.91 -9.14
C CYS A 7 3.21 -9.46 -9.35
N ALA A 8 3.59 -8.84 -10.47
CA ALA A 8 3.15 -7.50 -10.83
C ALA A 8 1.63 -7.45 -11.09
N ALA A 9 1.09 -8.41 -11.85
CA ALA A 9 -0.35 -8.52 -12.08
C ALA A 9 -1.13 -8.71 -10.76
N CYS A 10 -0.64 -9.57 -9.87
CA CYS A 10 -1.21 -9.73 -8.53
C CYS A 10 -1.14 -8.43 -7.71
N SER A 11 -0.02 -7.68 -7.79
CA SER A 11 0.16 -6.41 -7.08
C SER A 11 -0.89 -5.38 -7.51
N VAL A 12 -1.10 -5.23 -8.83
CA VAL A 12 -2.08 -4.29 -9.39
C VAL A 12 -3.49 -4.66 -8.95
N HIS A 13 -3.87 -5.94 -9.05
CA HIS A 13 -5.20 -6.41 -8.65
C HIS A 13 -5.46 -6.15 -7.16
N ALA A 14 -4.51 -6.54 -6.31
CA ALA A 14 -4.64 -6.33 -4.86
C ALA A 14 -4.71 -4.85 -4.49
N ALA A 15 -3.88 -3.99 -5.09
CA ALA A 15 -3.88 -2.56 -4.82
C ALA A 15 -5.22 -1.91 -5.19
N ARG A 16 -5.79 -2.24 -6.36
CA ARG A 16 -7.12 -1.76 -6.78
C ARG A 16 -8.20 -2.13 -5.78
N LEU A 17 -8.24 -3.40 -5.36
CA LEU A 17 -9.21 -3.84 -4.36
C LEU A 17 -9.05 -3.08 -3.04
N VAL A 18 -7.82 -2.82 -2.60
CA VAL A 18 -7.56 -2.04 -1.37
C VAL A 18 -8.09 -0.61 -1.51
N PHE A 19 -7.83 0.08 -2.62
CA PHE A 19 -8.33 1.44 -2.84
C PHE A 19 -9.87 1.50 -2.88
N ASP A 20 -10.52 0.47 -3.44
CA ASP A 20 -11.98 0.44 -3.60
C ASP A 20 -12.74 -0.02 -2.34
N TRP A 21 -12.13 -0.89 -1.51
CA TRP A 21 -12.86 -1.64 -0.48
C TRP A 21 -12.34 -1.46 0.95
N LEU A 22 -11.08 -1.09 1.18
CA LEU A 22 -10.53 -1.03 2.54
C LEU A 22 -11.28 -0.03 3.42
N GLU A 23 -11.57 1.16 2.89
CA GLU A 23 -12.26 2.19 3.65
C GLU A 23 -13.72 1.81 3.96
N LYS A 24 -14.37 1.05 3.06
CA LYS A 24 -15.72 0.51 3.30
C LYS A 24 -15.69 -0.50 4.44
N ALA A 25 -14.78 -1.46 4.39
CA ALA A 25 -14.60 -2.48 5.42
C ALA A 25 -14.19 -1.88 6.78
N TYR A 26 -13.49 -0.74 6.77
CA TYR A 26 -13.14 0.02 7.97
C TYR A 26 -14.37 0.72 8.58
N ARG A 27 -15.19 1.38 7.74
CA ARG A 27 -16.38 2.13 8.20
C ARG A 27 -17.51 1.23 8.66
N ASP A 28 -17.73 0.11 7.96
CA ASP A 28 -18.69 -0.93 8.36
C ASP A 28 -18.01 -2.30 8.36
N GLY A 29 -17.68 -2.76 9.56
CA GLY A 29 -17.05 -4.06 9.76
C GLY A 29 -17.95 -5.26 9.44
N ASN A 30 -19.25 -5.06 9.23
CA ASN A 30 -20.23 -6.11 8.89
C ASN A 30 -20.57 -6.16 7.40
N ASP A 31 -20.03 -5.25 6.58
CA ASP A 31 -20.15 -5.31 5.13
C ASP A 31 -19.40 -6.55 4.60
N LEU A 32 -20.16 -7.63 4.37
CA LEU A 32 -19.62 -8.91 3.94
C LEU A 32 -18.94 -8.83 2.57
N GLU A 33 -19.44 -7.98 1.67
CA GLU A 33 -18.83 -7.78 0.35
C GLU A 33 -17.46 -7.11 0.51
N ALA A 34 -17.39 -6.02 1.28
CA ALA A 34 -16.11 -5.35 1.53
C ALA A 34 -15.12 -6.27 2.27
N ARG A 35 -15.59 -7.10 3.21
CA ARG A 35 -14.76 -8.11 3.89
C ARG A 35 -14.24 -9.17 2.93
N GLU A 36 -15.09 -9.69 2.04
CA GLU A 36 -14.70 -10.66 1.01
C GLU A 36 -13.62 -10.07 0.09
N LYS A 37 -13.84 -8.85 -0.42
CA LYS A 37 -12.87 -8.17 -1.29
C LYS A 37 -11.56 -7.86 -0.60
N MET A 38 -11.58 -7.54 0.69
CA MET A 38 -10.35 -7.38 1.46
C MET A 38 -9.62 -8.70 1.73
N ALA A 39 -10.35 -9.81 1.92
CA ALA A 39 -9.74 -11.13 2.04
C ALA A 39 -9.10 -11.58 0.71
N GLU A 40 -9.78 -11.34 -0.41
CA GLU A 40 -9.26 -11.54 -1.77
C GLU A 40 -7.98 -10.71 -1.98
N ALA A 41 -8.03 -9.41 -1.69
CA ALA A 41 -6.88 -8.51 -1.80
C ALA A 41 -5.69 -9.01 -0.96
N SER A 42 -5.95 -9.46 0.28
CA SER A 42 -4.91 -9.97 1.18
C SER A 42 -4.21 -11.21 0.63
N ILE A 43 -4.97 -12.20 0.15
CA ILE A 43 -4.38 -13.44 -0.40
C ILE A 43 -3.59 -13.14 -1.68
N VAL A 44 -4.14 -12.32 -2.57
CA VAL A 44 -3.48 -11.95 -3.83
C VAL A 44 -2.21 -11.12 -3.56
N ALA A 45 -2.24 -10.19 -2.61
CA ALA A 45 -1.06 -9.45 -2.18
C ALA A 45 0.03 -10.40 -1.61
N GLY A 46 -0.38 -11.44 -0.88
CA GLY A 46 0.52 -12.51 -0.41
C GLY A 46 1.32 -13.14 -1.54
N VAL A 47 0.65 -13.53 -2.63
CA VAL A 47 1.32 -14.04 -3.84
C VAL A 47 2.23 -12.99 -4.46
N ALA A 48 1.79 -11.73 -4.48
CA ALA A 48 2.51 -10.63 -5.08
C ALA A 48 3.88 -10.35 -4.45
N PHE A 49 4.01 -10.40 -3.12
CA PHE A 49 5.30 -10.16 -2.45
C PHE A 49 6.08 -11.44 -2.11
N SER A 50 5.49 -12.63 -2.19
CA SER A 50 6.15 -13.89 -1.76
C SER A 50 7.47 -14.18 -2.49
N HIS A 51 7.57 -13.83 -3.78
CA HIS A 51 8.78 -14.04 -4.57
C HIS A 51 9.67 -12.78 -4.65
N PRO A 52 9.12 -11.58 -4.96
CA PRO A 52 9.94 -10.36 -5.06
C PRO A 52 10.44 -9.83 -3.71
N ARG A 53 9.82 -10.29 -2.61
CA ARG A 53 9.96 -9.77 -1.24
C ARG A 53 9.43 -8.34 -1.11
N THR A 54 9.50 -7.80 0.11
CA THR A 54 9.11 -6.42 0.44
C THR A 54 10.33 -5.48 0.42
N THR A 55 10.10 -4.17 0.54
CA THR A 55 11.12 -3.13 0.35
C THR A 55 11.15 -2.11 1.50
N GLY A 56 11.49 -0.85 1.22
CA GLY A 56 11.78 0.21 2.20
C GLY A 56 10.72 0.37 3.29
N SER A 57 9.44 0.46 2.93
CA SER A 57 8.37 0.63 3.92
C SER A 57 8.32 -0.50 4.94
N HIS A 58 8.54 -1.73 4.49
CA HIS A 58 8.51 -2.90 5.36
C HIS A 58 9.77 -2.95 6.23
N ALA A 59 10.94 -2.62 5.67
CA ALA A 59 12.18 -2.51 6.45
C ALA A 59 12.08 -1.45 7.56
N CYS A 60 11.49 -0.28 7.27
CA CYS A 60 11.24 0.77 8.27
C CYS A 60 10.17 0.37 9.30
N SER A 61 9.23 -0.51 8.94
CA SER A 61 8.16 -0.94 9.84
C SER A 61 8.66 -1.67 11.09
N PHE A 62 9.79 -2.40 11.00
CA PHE A 62 10.32 -3.20 12.11
C PHE A 62 10.74 -2.35 13.31
N PRO A 63 11.62 -1.33 13.17
CA PRO A 63 11.95 -0.45 14.29
C PRO A 63 10.74 0.39 14.76
N LEU A 64 9.84 0.80 13.85
CA LEU A 64 8.60 1.51 14.22
C LEU A 64 7.72 0.66 15.14
N THR A 65 7.61 -0.64 14.84
CA THR A 65 6.86 -1.59 15.66
C THR A 65 7.56 -1.85 16.98
N ASN A 66 8.85 -2.19 16.94
CA ASN A 66 9.59 -2.65 18.11
C ASN A 66 9.90 -1.54 19.12
N LEU A 67 10.16 -0.31 18.65
CA LEU A 67 10.59 0.80 19.51
C LEU A 67 9.44 1.73 19.89
N TYR A 68 8.44 1.90 19.01
CA TYR A 68 7.36 2.87 19.20
C TYR A 68 5.97 2.22 19.35
N GLY A 69 5.91 0.88 19.38
CA GLY A 69 4.66 0.13 19.59
C GLY A 69 3.64 0.30 18.47
N MET A 70 4.06 0.70 17.26
CA MET A 70 3.13 0.88 16.15
C MET A 70 2.71 -0.49 15.58
N PRO A 71 1.41 -0.79 15.42
CA PRO A 71 0.95 -1.99 14.73
C PRO A 71 1.61 -2.14 13.34
N HIS A 72 2.05 -3.34 12.99
CA HIS A 72 2.90 -3.56 11.81
C HIS A 72 2.32 -3.00 10.49
N GLY A 73 1.02 -3.19 10.24
CA GLY A 73 0.36 -2.66 9.05
C GLY A 73 0.36 -1.13 9.01
N GLU A 74 0.09 -0.50 10.15
CA GLU A 74 0.18 0.94 10.32
C GLU A 74 1.63 1.44 10.15
N ALA A 75 2.60 0.69 10.66
CA ALA A 75 4.03 0.98 10.52
C ALA A 75 4.53 0.91 9.07
N CYS A 76 4.01 -0.03 8.26
CA CYS A 76 4.26 -0.06 6.82
C CYS A 76 3.59 1.12 6.10
N ALA A 77 2.33 1.42 6.45
CA ALA A 77 1.57 2.51 5.86
C ALA A 77 2.19 3.89 6.19
N PHE A 78 2.79 4.02 7.38
CA PHE A 78 3.40 5.25 7.88
C PHE A 78 4.35 5.88 6.87
N THR A 79 5.22 5.08 6.24
CA THR A 79 6.21 5.54 5.26
C THR A 79 5.81 5.34 3.80
N LEU A 80 4.64 4.75 3.52
CA LEU A 80 4.30 4.26 2.18
C LEU A 80 4.15 5.37 1.14
N ASP A 81 3.44 6.44 1.47
CA ASP A 81 3.25 7.63 0.62
C ASP A 81 4.59 8.32 0.32
N TYR A 82 5.49 8.40 1.31
CA TYR A 82 6.86 8.89 1.09
C TYR A 82 7.62 8.01 0.09
N PHE A 83 7.63 6.69 0.29
CA PHE A 83 8.36 5.78 -0.61
C PHE A 83 7.77 5.73 -2.02
N ILE A 84 6.45 5.91 -2.19
CA ILE A 84 5.85 6.05 -3.52
C ILE A 84 6.46 7.25 -4.25
N ARG A 85 6.51 8.43 -3.60
CA ARG A 85 7.09 9.65 -4.19
C ARG A 85 8.58 9.48 -4.45
N PHE A 86 9.32 9.01 -3.45
CA PHE A 86 10.77 8.82 -3.55
C PHE A 86 11.13 7.86 -4.69
N ASN A 87 10.45 6.71 -4.79
CA ASN A 87 10.72 5.74 -5.84
C ASN A 87 10.26 6.24 -7.22
N ALA A 88 9.17 7.00 -7.30
CA ALA A 88 8.74 7.62 -8.55
C ALA A 88 9.79 8.58 -9.11
N GLU A 89 10.45 9.35 -8.23
CA GLU A 89 11.48 10.32 -8.62
C GLU A 89 12.82 9.65 -8.94
N HIS A 90 13.22 8.61 -8.19
CA HIS A 90 14.58 8.06 -8.25
C HIS A 90 14.69 6.67 -8.90
N ALA A 91 13.58 5.96 -9.07
CA ALA A 91 13.57 4.54 -9.46
C ALA A 91 12.49 4.17 -10.49
N ASP A 92 11.86 5.15 -11.15
CA ASP A 92 10.82 4.92 -12.16
C ASP A 92 11.29 5.18 -13.60
N GLY A 93 12.58 4.99 -13.88
CA GLY A 93 13.15 5.17 -15.22
C GLY A 93 12.54 4.25 -16.29
N ASP A 94 11.90 3.14 -15.87
CA ASP A 94 11.15 2.21 -16.73
C ASP A 94 9.62 2.40 -16.65
N GLY A 95 9.14 3.41 -15.91
CA GLY A 95 7.75 3.83 -15.85
C GLY A 95 6.79 2.88 -15.13
N ARG A 96 7.27 1.85 -14.42
CA ARG A 96 6.41 0.85 -13.75
C ARG A 96 5.58 1.42 -12.60
N ILE A 97 6.11 2.36 -11.83
CA ILE A 97 5.40 3.01 -10.72
C ILE A 97 4.33 3.93 -11.29
N THR A 98 4.66 4.66 -12.36
CA THR A 98 3.68 5.44 -13.13
C THR A 98 2.58 4.55 -13.72
N ALA A 99 2.93 3.39 -14.28
CA ALA A 99 1.96 2.42 -14.79
C ALA A 99 1.05 1.89 -13.67
N LEU A 100 1.61 1.49 -12.52
CA LEU A 100 0.85 1.03 -11.35
C LEU A 100 -0.16 2.09 -10.89
N ALA A 101 0.25 3.35 -10.82
CA ALA A 101 -0.64 4.44 -10.44
C ALA A 101 -1.83 4.56 -11.41
N ARG A 102 -1.57 4.50 -12.72
CA ARG A 102 -2.60 4.54 -13.76
C ARG A 102 -3.53 3.33 -13.71
N ASP A 103 -2.98 2.14 -13.51
CA ASP A 103 -3.76 0.91 -13.41
C ASP A 103 -4.68 0.91 -12.17
N CYS A 104 -4.29 1.66 -11.14
CA CYS A 104 -5.10 1.92 -9.95
C CYS A 104 -6.05 3.13 -10.09
N GLY A 105 -6.09 3.79 -11.25
CA GLY A 105 -7.00 4.90 -11.54
C GLY A 105 -6.48 6.29 -11.15
N PHE A 106 -5.18 6.45 -10.93
CA PHE A 106 -4.55 7.73 -10.59
C PHE A 106 -3.76 8.31 -11.77
N ASP A 107 -3.77 9.64 -11.91
CA ASP A 107 -3.07 10.33 -13.00
C ASP A 107 -1.53 10.24 -12.88
N SER A 108 -1.02 10.08 -11.66
CA SER A 108 0.41 10.03 -11.38
C SER A 108 0.73 9.29 -10.07
N PRO A 109 1.99 8.85 -9.87
CA PRO A 109 2.44 8.33 -8.58
C PRO A 109 2.24 9.31 -7.42
N ALA A 110 2.37 10.62 -7.67
CA ALA A 110 2.13 11.64 -6.66
C ALA A 110 0.66 11.65 -6.22
N ALA A 111 -0.29 11.59 -7.17
CA ALA A 111 -1.71 11.51 -6.87
C ALA A 111 -2.08 10.22 -6.11
N MET A 112 -1.46 9.09 -6.47
CA MET A 112 -1.61 7.83 -5.72
C MET A 112 -1.06 7.97 -4.29
N ALA A 113 0.09 8.62 -4.10
CA ALA A 113 0.65 8.87 -2.77
C ALA A 113 -0.27 9.78 -1.92
N ASP A 114 -0.85 10.82 -2.52
CA ASP A 114 -1.84 11.69 -1.87
C ASP A 114 -3.10 10.91 -1.46
N ALA A 115 -3.57 9.99 -2.31
CA ALA A 115 -4.69 9.11 -1.98
C ALA A 115 -4.38 8.20 -0.78
N VAL A 116 -3.20 7.57 -0.77
CA VAL A 116 -2.73 6.76 0.37
C VAL A 116 -2.66 7.61 1.65
N HIS A 117 -2.09 8.80 1.59
CA HIS A 117 -2.03 9.70 2.73
C HIS A 117 -3.43 10.09 3.23
N GLY A 118 -4.34 10.41 2.31
CA GLY A 118 -5.73 10.72 2.62
C GLY A 118 -6.47 9.56 3.27
N MET A 119 -6.28 8.33 2.79
CA MET A 119 -6.85 7.13 3.41
C MET A 119 -6.35 6.92 4.84
N LYS A 120 -5.05 7.09 5.09
CA LYS A 120 -4.49 7.02 6.45
C LYS A 120 -5.18 7.99 7.39
N ASN A 121 -5.35 9.24 6.99
CA ASN A 121 -6.02 10.26 7.80
C ASN A 121 -7.50 9.90 8.06
N ARG A 122 -8.24 9.46 7.04
CA ARG A 122 -9.67 9.09 7.18
C ARG A 122 -9.90 7.86 8.06
N MET A 123 -8.92 6.97 8.14
CA MET A 123 -8.99 5.74 8.95
C MET A 123 -8.27 5.86 10.30
N GLY A 124 -7.84 7.07 10.68
CA GLY A 124 -7.20 7.33 11.99
C GLY A 124 -5.82 6.68 12.16
N MET A 125 -5.11 6.40 11.07
CA MET A 125 -3.73 5.90 11.12
C MET A 125 -2.76 7.06 11.39
N ARG A 126 -1.66 6.75 12.08
CA ARG A 126 -0.55 7.68 12.34
C ARG A 126 0.07 8.17 11.02
N THR A 127 0.25 9.49 10.92
CA THR A 127 0.92 10.16 9.80
C THR A 127 2.11 11.01 10.23
N ASN A 128 2.34 11.15 11.54
CA ASN A 128 3.51 11.79 12.15
C ASN A 128 3.87 11.08 13.47
N PHE A 129 5.05 11.37 14.00
CA PHE A 129 5.37 11.00 15.38
C PHE A 129 4.68 11.99 16.33
N PRO A 130 4.18 11.51 17.49
CA PRO A 130 3.72 12.42 18.53
C PRO A 130 4.89 13.32 18.95
N CYS A 131 4.65 14.63 18.96
CA CYS A 131 5.56 15.61 19.56
C CYS A 131 5.62 15.43 21.08
#